data_AF-A0A640VYY4-F1
#
_entry.id   AF-A0A640VYY4-F1
#
_cell.length_a   1.000
_cell.length_b   1.000
_cell.length_c   1.000
_cell.angle_alpha   90.00
_cell.angle_beta   90.00
_cell.angle_gamma   90.00
#
_symmetry.space_group_name_H-M   'P 1'
#
loop_
_entity.id
_entity.type
_entity.pdbx_description
1 polymer ?
#
loop_
_entity_poly.entity_id
_entity_poly.type
_entity_poly.pdbx_seq_one_letter_code
_entity_poly.pdbx_strand_id
1 'polypeptide(L)'
;MARVYFASARTHHAGDALHRTIPKLFKKICNIDKSEKVAIKLHMGELGNTNYIRPVFIRKIVDMVKKEGGIPFITDTTALYGGERGNAMDYLRTAAINGFSIASMNVPVIIADGLLGFDGRKVEVNGNEIEI
;
A
#
# COMPACT_ATOMS: atom_id res chain seq x y z
N MET A 1 6.38 19.77 -4.12
CA MET A 1 5.24 19.38 -3.26
C MET A 1 4.50 18.24 -3.93
N ALA A 2 4.18 17.15 -3.22
CA ALA A 2 3.44 16.02 -3.81
C ALA A 2 1.98 16.40 -4.06
N ARG A 3 1.41 16.00 -5.19
CA ARG A 3 -0.02 16.16 -5.47
C ARG A 3 -0.81 15.07 -4.75
N VAL A 4 -1.70 15.45 -3.85
CA VAL A 4 -2.55 14.54 -3.09
C VAL A 4 -3.97 14.58 -3.64
N TYR A 5 -4.57 13.40 -3.84
CA TYR A 5 -5.94 13.25 -4.32
C TYR A 5 -6.81 12.62 -3.24
N PHE A 6 -7.95 13.22 -2.95
CA PHE A 6 -8.93 12.69 -2.01
C PHE A 6 -10.17 12.18 -2.74
N ALA A 7 -10.68 11.03 -2.29
CA ALA A 7 -11.98 10.52 -2.69
C ALA A 7 -12.69 9.94 -1.47
N SER A 8 -13.95 10.32 -1.29
CA SER A 8 -14.80 9.76 -0.24
C SER A 8 -15.12 8.29 -0.55
N ALA A 9 -15.13 7.46 0.50
CA ALA A 9 -15.66 6.10 0.41
C ALA A 9 -17.21 6.07 0.45
N ARG A 10 -17.86 7.19 0.80
CA ARG A 10 -19.32 7.32 0.77
C ARG A 10 -19.78 7.33 -0.69
N THR A 11 -20.79 6.53 -0.99
CA THR A 11 -21.33 6.40 -2.34
C THR A 11 -22.77 6.95 -2.34
N HIS A 12 -22.93 8.22 -2.69
CA HIS A 12 -24.26 8.84 -2.79
C HIS A 12 -24.92 8.47 -4.13
N HIS A 13 -24.12 8.39 -5.19
CA HIS A 13 -24.54 7.91 -6.51
C HIS A 13 -23.67 6.75 -6.96
N ALA A 14 -24.20 5.87 -7.82
CA ALA A 14 -23.46 4.73 -8.36
C ALA A 14 -22.14 5.15 -9.07
N GLY A 15 -22.05 6.39 -9.56
CA GLY A 15 -20.85 6.97 -10.16
C GLY A 15 -19.68 7.20 -9.19
N ASP A 16 -19.96 7.30 -7.89
CA ASP A 16 -19.00 7.63 -6.83
C ASP A 16 -18.30 6.40 -6.25
N ALA A 17 -18.84 5.21 -6.56
CA ALA A 17 -18.34 3.96 -6.03
C ALA A 17 -16.83 3.81 -6.31
N LEU A 18 -16.07 3.38 -5.29
CA LEU A 18 -14.60 3.33 -5.33
C LEU A 18 -14.05 2.57 -6.55
N HIS A 19 -14.71 1.50 -6.99
CA HIS A 19 -14.30 0.74 -8.17
C HIS A 19 -14.29 1.57 -9.47
N ARG A 20 -15.08 2.66 -9.55
CA ARG A 20 -15.11 3.63 -10.66
C ARG A 20 -14.18 4.81 -10.41
N THR A 21 -14.07 5.24 -9.17
CA THR A 21 -13.23 6.38 -8.78
C THR A 21 -11.73 6.07 -8.88
N ILE A 22 -11.31 4.86 -8.50
CA ILE A 22 -9.91 4.43 -8.55
C ILE A 22 -9.29 4.58 -9.95
N PRO A 23 -9.90 4.05 -11.05
CA PRO A 23 -9.36 4.27 -12.40
C PRO A 23 -9.29 5.74 -12.82
N LYS A 24 -10.27 6.56 -12.41
CA LYS A 24 -10.28 8.00 -12.73
C LYS A 24 -9.11 8.71 -12.05
N LEU A 25 -8.80 8.36 -10.81
CA LEU A 25 -7.66 8.92 -10.07
C LEU A 25 -6.34 8.39 -10.62
N PHE A 26 -6.24 7.09 -10.89
CA PHE A 26 -5.05 6.47 -11.46
C PHE A 26 -4.61 7.19 -12.75
N LYS A 27 -5.54 7.47 -13.68
CA LYS A 27 -5.24 8.20 -14.92
C LYS A 27 -4.66 9.60 -14.69
N LYS A 28 -4.97 10.27 -13.57
CA LYS A 28 -4.44 11.61 -13.26
C LYS A 28 -3.00 11.58 -12.72
N ILE A 29 -2.60 10.45 -12.15
CA ILE A 29 -1.28 10.27 -11.51
C ILE A 29 -0.36 9.36 -12.30
N CYS A 30 -0.88 8.63 -13.30
CA CYS A 30 -0.14 7.66 -14.07
C CYS A 30 1.03 8.33 -14.81
N ASN A 31 2.23 7.95 -14.41
CA ASN A 31 3.49 8.32 -15.04
C ASN A 31 4.47 7.19 -14.75
N ILE A 32 4.32 6.09 -15.49
CA ILE A 32 5.05 4.84 -15.28
C ILE A 32 5.81 4.53 -16.55
N ASP A 33 7.12 4.34 -16.42
CA ASP A 33 7.95 3.93 -17.54
C ASP A 33 7.87 2.42 -17.75
N LYS A 34 8.09 1.98 -18.99
CA LYS A 34 8.10 0.55 -19.31
C LYS A 34 9.19 -0.16 -18.52
N SER A 35 8.83 -1.27 -17.88
CA SER A 35 9.69 -2.08 -17.01
C SER A 35 10.14 -1.38 -15.71
N GLU A 36 9.54 -0.25 -15.35
CA GLU A 36 9.79 0.41 -14.07
C GLU A 36 9.28 -0.44 -12.90
N LYS A 37 10.06 -0.54 -11.81
CA LYS A 37 9.60 -1.19 -10.57
C LYS A 37 8.71 -0.21 -9.81
N VAL A 38 7.45 -0.56 -9.60
CA VAL A 38 6.46 0.36 -9.01
C VAL A 38 6.02 -0.15 -7.64
N ALA A 39 6.35 0.61 -6.60
CA ALA A 39 5.91 0.33 -5.24
C ALA A 39 4.46 0.80 -5.02
N ILE A 40 3.57 -0.13 -4.66
CA ILE A 40 2.22 0.20 -4.19
C ILE A 40 2.25 0.15 -2.66
N LYS A 41 2.52 1.29 -2.02
CA LYS A 41 2.58 1.39 -0.56
C LYS A 41 1.19 1.56 0.07
N LEU A 42 0.84 0.72 1.04
CA LEU A 42 -0.41 0.81 1.77
C LEU A 42 -0.35 0.07 3.11
N HIS A 43 -1.24 0.43 4.02
CA HIS A 43 -1.47 -0.32 5.24
C HIS A 43 -2.37 -1.55 4.96
N MET A 44 -1.86 -2.77 5.20
CA MET A 44 -2.53 -4.04 4.89
C MET A 44 -3.42 -4.59 6.03
N GLY A 45 -3.58 -3.82 7.10
CA GLY A 45 -4.45 -4.14 8.23
C GLY A 45 -3.67 -4.70 9.43
N GLU A 46 -4.30 -4.64 10.60
CA GLU A 46 -3.83 -5.29 11.84
C GLU A 46 -4.63 -6.58 12.04
N LEU A 47 -4.09 -7.55 12.78
CA LEU A 47 -4.82 -8.79 13.06
C LEU A 47 -6.11 -8.48 13.85
N GLY A 48 -7.24 -9.04 13.40
CA GLY A 48 -8.55 -8.86 14.03
C GLY A 48 -9.28 -7.55 13.69
N ASN A 49 -8.61 -6.63 12.97
CA ASN A 49 -9.21 -5.38 12.48
C ASN A 49 -9.81 -5.58 11.07
N THR A 50 -10.77 -4.74 10.66
CA THR A 50 -11.32 -4.68 9.29
C THR A 50 -11.19 -3.31 8.63
N ASN A 51 -10.62 -2.34 9.35
CA ASN A 51 -10.38 -0.97 8.92
C ASN A 51 -9.12 -0.86 8.03
N TYR A 52 -9.13 -1.61 6.93
CA TYR A 52 -8.16 -1.52 5.85
C TYR A 52 -8.89 -1.53 4.52
N ILE A 53 -8.22 -1.05 3.46
CA ILE A 53 -8.84 -1.01 2.14
C ILE A 53 -9.10 -2.43 1.63
N ARG A 54 -10.29 -2.67 1.06
CA ARG A 54 -10.62 -4.00 0.55
C ARG A 54 -9.59 -4.44 -0.51
N PRO A 55 -8.98 -5.63 -0.42
CA PRO A 55 -7.90 -6.06 -1.31
C PRO A 55 -8.24 -5.99 -2.80
N VAL A 56 -9.50 -6.23 -3.17
CA VAL A 56 -9.99 -6.16 -4.55
C VAL A 56 -9.73 -4.81 -5.23
N PHE A 57 -9.73 -3.72 -4.47
CA PHE A 57 -9.43 -2.38 -4.99
C PHE A 57 -7.94 -2.22 -5.32
N ILE A 58 -7.07 -2.79 -4.49
CA ILE A 58 -5.63 -2.77 -4.70
C ILE A 58 -5.23 -3.70 -5.83
N ARG A 59 -5.90 -4.85 -5.96
CA ARG A 59 -5.71 -5.73 -7.11
C ARG A 59 -5.96 -5.00 -8.43
N LYS A 60 -7.00 -4.17 -8.47
CA LYS A 60 -7.30 -3.34 -9.64
C LYS A 60 -6.18 -2.35 -9.96
N ILE A 61 -5.53 -1.78 -8.94
CA ILE A 61 -4.37 -0.87 -9.12
C ILE A 61 -3.18 -1.66 -9.66
N VAL A 62 -2.89 -2.84 -9.12
CA VAL A 62 -1.84 -3.74 -9.63
C VAL A 62 -2.04 -4.02 -11.12
N ASP A 63 -3.26 -4.34 -11.54
CA ASP A 63 -3.56 -4.63 -12.94
C ASP A 63 -3.40 -3.41 -13.84
N MET A 64 -3.77 -2.23 -13.37
CA MET A 64 -3.55 -0.98 -14.11
C MET A 64 -2.05 -0.69 -14.25
N VAL A 65 -1.25 -0.85 -13.20
CA VAL A 65 0.22 -0.66 -13.28
C VAL A 65 0.85 -1.63 -14.29
N LYS A 66 0.47 -2.92 -14.26
CA LYS A 66 0.94 -3.90 -15.25
C LYS A 66 0.55 -3.52 -16.68
N LYS A 67 -0.65 -2.98 -16.86
CA LYS A 67 -1.15 -2.55 -18.19
C LYS A 67 -0.33 -1.40 -18.78
N GLU A 68 0.16 -0.49 -17.93
CA GLU A 68 1.06 0.61 -18.34
C GLU A 68 2.50 0.13 -18.57
N GLY A 69 2.79 -1.17 -18.38
CA GLY A 69 4.10 -1.77 -18.60
C GLY A 69 5.02 -1.77 -17.39
N GLY A 70 4.53 -1.34 -16.23
CA GLY A 70 5.28 -1.38 -14.97
C GLY A 70 5.37 -2.78 -14.35
N ILE A 71 6.28 -2.92 -13.38
CA ILE A 71 6.53 -4.13 -12.60
C ILE A 71 6.13 -3.85 -11.13
N PRO A 72 4.85 -4.04 -10.77
CA PRO A 72 4.36 -3.68 -9.45
C PRO A 72 4.76 -4.69 -8.38
N PHE A 73 4.93 -4.18 -7.16
CA PHE A 73 4.93 -4.95 -5.92
C PHE A 73 4.19 -4.17 -4.84
N ILE A 74 3.63 -4.89 -3.87
CA ILE A 74 2.97 -4.28 -2.72
C ILE A 74 3.99 -4.12 -1.61
N THR A 75 3.94 -3.00 -0.89
CA THR A 75 4.87 -2.78 0.21
C THR A 75 4.26 -2.01 1.37
N ASP A 76 4.83 -2.19 2.54
CA ASP A 76 4.65 -1.34 3.69
C ASP A 76 5.85 -1.46 4.63
N THR A 77 5.82 -0.73 5.73
CA THR A 77 6.77 -0.84 6.85
C THR A 77 6.07 -1.39 8.09
N THR A 78 6.84 -1.97 8.99
CA THR A 78 6.40 -2.42 10.31
C THR A 78 5.93 -1.26 11.19
N ALA A 79 5.25 -1.61 12.29
CA ALA A 79 4.75 -0.67 13.28
C ALA A 79 5.66 -0.65 14.51
N LEU A 80 5.77 0.53 15.15
CA LEU A 80 6.49 0.69 16.43
C LEU A 80 5.65 0.31 17.66
N TYR A 81 4.33 0.21 17.49
CA TYR A 81 3.40 -0.15 18.57
C TYR A 81 3.17 -1.68 18.60
N GLY A 82 2.66 -2.18 19.73
CA GLY A 82 2.38 -3.61 19.91
C GLY A 82 1.31 -4.13 18.95
N GLY A 83 1.52 -5.31 18.39
CA GLY A 83 0.60 -5.95 17.44
C GLY A 83 1.34 -6.88 16.48
N GLU A 84 0.63 -7.43 15.50
CA GLU A 84 1.15 -8.42 14.54
C GLU A 84 1.78 -7.75 13.31
N ARG A 85 2.32 -6.55 13.54
CA ARG A 85 3.02 -5.73 12.54
C ARG A 85 4.39 -5.27 13.02
N GLY A 86 4.87 -5.76 14.15
CA GLY A 86 6.17 -5.36 14.72
C GLY A 86 7.39 -5.95 14.00
N ASN A 87 7.21 -6.94 13.13
CA ASN A 87 8.26 -7.49 12.27
C ASN A 87 7.65 -7.95 10.93
N ALA A 88 8.50 -8.24 9.95
CA ALA A 88 8.03 -8.58 8.61
C ALA A 88 7.28 -9.92 8.53
N MET A 89 7.68 -10.91 9.33
CA MET A 89 7.07 -12.25 9.30
C MET A 89 5.62 -12.19 9.76
N ASP A 90 5.40 -11.57 10.92
CA ASP A 90 4.05 -11.42 11.48
C ASP A 90 3.20 -10.51 10.60
N TYR A 91 3.79 -9.44 10.06
CA TYR A 91 3.04 -8.56 9.16
C TYR A 91 2.64 -9.27 7.87
N LEU A 92 3.52 -10.06 7.24
CA LEU A 92 3.16 -10.83 6.05
C LEU A 92 2.07 -11.86 6.33
N ARG A 93 2.09 -12.49 7.52
CA ARG A 93 1.03 -13.40 7.97
C ARG A 93 -0.31 -12.65 8.11
N THR A 94 -0.30 -11.51 8.78
CA THR A 94 -1.47 -10.63 8.96
C THR A 94 -2.01 -10.14 7.62
N ALA A 95 -1.13 -9.68 6.72
CA ALA A 95 -1.47 -9.24 5.38
C ALA A 95 -2.15 -10.37 4.59
N ALA A 96 -1.61 -11.60 4.64
CA ALA A 96 -2.20 -12.74 3.97
C ALA A 96 -3.61 -13.07 4.50
N ILE A 97 -3.81 -13.07 5.83
CA ILE A 97 -5.13 -13.25 6.47
C ILE A 97 -6.12 -12.18 5.99
N ASN A 98 -5.65 -10.94 5.88
CA ASN A 98 -6.45 -9.80 5.38
C ASN A 98 -6.64 -9.80 3.85
N GLY A 99 -6.16 -10.83 3.15
CA GLY A 99 -6.34 -11.01 1.73
C GLY A 99 -5.30 -10.30 0.85
N PHE A 100 -4.16 -9.89 1.41
CA PHE A 100 -2.99 -9.36 0.71
C PHE A 100 -1.90 -10.41 0.65
N SER A 101 -2.05 -11.36 -0.28
CA SER A 101 -1.03 -12.39 -0.55
C SER A 101 -0.65 -12.36 -2.02
N ILE A 102 0.43 -13.05 -2.38
CA ILE A 102 0.81 -13.22 -3.79
C ILE A 102 -0.33 -13.85 -4.61
N ALA A 103 -1.12 -14.75 -4.01
CA ALA A 103 -2.22 -15.41 -4.69
C ALA A 103 -3.37 -14.44 -5.02
N SER A 104 -3.72 -13.54 -4.11
CA SER A 104 -4.80 -12.57 -4.34
C SER A 104 -4.33 -11.40 -5.21
N MET A 105 -3.09 -10.93 -5.01
CA MET A 105 -2.55 -9.71 -5.63
C MET A 105 -1.83 -9.99 -6.96
N ASN A 106 -1.39 -11.23 -7.19
CA ASN A 106 -0.58 -11.64 -8.35
C ASN A 106 0.73 -10.83 -8.51
N VAL A 107 1.24 -10.33 -7.39
CA VAL A 107 2.52 -9.65 -7.25
C VAL A 107 3.11 -9.95 -5.87
N PRO A 108 4.43 -9.83 -5.70
CA PRO A 108 5.05 -9.94 -4.39
C PRO A 108 4.52 -8.89 -3.41
N VAL A 109 4.47 -9.26 -2.13
CA VAL A 109 4.31 -8.36 -0.99
C VAL A 109 5.66 -8.31 -0.28
N ILE A 110 6.23 -7.12 -0.12
CA ILE A 110 7.58 -6.90 0.40
C ILE A 110 7.52 -5.88 1.54
N ILE A 111 8.00 -6.26 2.72
CA ILE A 111 8.15 -5.35 3.86
C ILE A 111 9.47 -4.61 3.71
N ALA A 112 9.42 -3.27 3.73
CA ALA A 112 10.50 -2.41 3.25
C ALA A 112 11.61 -2.14 4.29
N ASP A 113 11.33 -2.39 5.57
CA ASP A 113 12.19 -2.13 6.73
C ASP A 113 12.78 -3.43 7.31
N GLY A 114 12.95 -4.43 6.45
CA GLY A 114 13.71 -5.65 6.77
C GLY A 114 12.94 -6.64 7.63
N LEU A 115 13.60 -7.77 7.94
CA LEU A 115 12.97 -8.89 8.65
C LEU A 115 12.47 -8.49 10.04
N LEU A 116 13.26 -7.67 10.74
CA LEU A 116 13.01 -7.24 12.11
C LEU A 116 12.32 -5.87 12.20
N GLY A 117 12.09 -5.17 11.09
CA GLY A 117 11.47 -3.83 11.09
C GLY A 117 12.42 -2.67 11.40
N PHE A 118 13.74 -2.90 11.44
CA PHE A 118 14.75 -1.89 11.80
C PHE A 118 15.62 -1.43 10.64
N ASP A 119 15.42 -1.96 9.43
CA ASP A 119 16.22 -1.55 8.29
C ASP A 119 15.81 -0.13 7.86
N GLY A 120 16.77 0.76 7.85
CA GLY A 120 16.54 2.14 7.49
C GLY A 120 17.84 2.91 7.35
N ARG A 121 17.71 4.18 6.98
CA ARG A 121 18.82 5.13 6.97
C ARG A 121 18.40 6.40 7.69
N LYS A 122 19.33 6.98 8.44
CA LYS A 122 19.14 8.32 8.99
C LYS A 122 19.18 9.31 7.83
N VAL A 123 18.23 10.23 7.82
CA VAL A 123 18.16 11.34 6.87
C VAL A 123 18.07 12.60 7.70
N GLU A 124 18.98 13.53 7.47
CA GLU A 124 18.91 14.84 8.10
C GLU A 124 17.63 15.55 7.65
N VAL A 125 16.85 16.00 8.62
CA VAL A 125 15.66 16.82 8.39
C VAL A 125 15.85 18.12 9.13
N ASN A 126 15.48 19.23 8.50
CA ASN A 126 15.44 20.55 9.16
C ASN A 126 14.17 20.64 10.03
N GLY A 127 14.07 19.74 11.02
CA GLY A 127 12.95 19.63 11.95
C GLY A 127 13.47 19.46 13.37
N ASN A 128 12.58 19.64 14.34
CA ASN A 128 12.90 19.38 15.74
C ASN A 128 12.69 17.89 16.03
N GLU A 129 13.69 17.25 16.65
CA GLU A 129 13.55 15.89 17.19
C GLU A 129 12.70 15.98 18.46
N ILE A 130 11.64 15.17 18.52
CA ILE A 130 10.86 14.99 19.74
C ILE A 130 11.37 13.70 20.36
N GLU A 131 12.28 13.80 21.34
CA GLU A 131 12.60 12.68 22.22
C GLU A 131 11.35 12.35 23.06
N ILE A 132 10.96 11.07 23.06
CA ILE A 132 9.90 10.51 23.89
C ILE A 132 10.55 9.53 24.86
#